data_AF-B9W9X1-F1
#
_entry.id   AF-B9W9X1-F1
#
_cell.length_a   1.000
_cell.length_b   1.000
_cell.length_c   1.000
_cell.angle_alpha   90.00
_cell.angle_beta   90.00
_cell.angle_gamma   90.00
#
_symmetry.space_group_name_H-M   'P 1'
#
loop_
_entity.id
_entity.type
_entity.pdbx_description
1 polymer ?
#
loop_
_entity_poly.entity_id
_entity_poly.type
_entity_poly.pdbx_seq_one_letter_code
_entity_poly.pdbx_strand_id
1 'polypeptide(L)'
;MTNNKDNNNPDHNDFTRRPNPKGWTPPKAPYNPYDPNDTRPPEGYPSEFKLPGQEPSGFSSLPKSPTQYQKVNETMERLNYTARPQSDLYPGQYKILRRVDTNKRLDLGNRYFGTFIIGGVIIYGVFFHRWNDGRENVFSDFYRIQLKLKEKLMGGLNEQEYDDLYHPRDSGIIVRNVRDAQYIPEDIRKTSETNYNLNRPSERHVLEAQRIQQEQEEKMLKELDYHKKFAQSVLKEEGIDIKELQNQQQQQQQQQQETATATVTKPRKKWFGIF
;
A
#
# COMPACT_ATOMS: atom_id res chain seq x y z
N MET A 1 -49.93 -27.61 -1.70
CA MET A 1 -48.90 -28.38 -2.43
C MET A 1 -47.66 -28.45 -1.55
N THR A 2 -47.54 -29.53 -0.78
CA THR A 2 -46.47 -29.75 0.20
C THR A 2 -45.47 -30.76 -0.37
N ASN A 3 -44.25 -30.30 -0.63
CA ASN A 3 -43.15 -31.16 -1.09
C ASN A 3 -42.51 -31.87 0.12
N ASN A 4 -42.89 -33.11 0.35
CA ASN A 4 -42.10 -34.04 1.16
C ASN A 4 -40.90 -34.49 0.33
N LYS A 5 -39.69 -34.09 0.74
CA LYS A 5 -38.44 -34.68 0.26
C LYS A 5 -38.06 -35.83 1.18
N ASP A 6 -38.30 -37.05 0.71
CA ASP A 6 -37.77 -38.25 1.34
C ASP A 6 -36.25 -38.28 1.17
N ASN A 7 -35.52 -37.96 2.25
CA ASN A 7 -34.08 -38.18 2.34
C ASN A 7 -33.81 -39.66 2.69
N ASN A 8 -33.96 -40.54 1.69
CA ASN A 8 -33.51 -41.93 1.80
C ASN A 8 -31.98 -41.99 1.59
N ASN A 9 -31.22 -41.74 2.65
CA ASN A 9 -29.79 -42.03 2.69
C ASN A 9 -29.60 -43.44 3.30
N PRO A 10 -29.19 -44.46 2.53
CA PRO A 10 -29.14 -45.86 3.00
C PRO A 10 -28.00 -46.18 3.99
N ASP A 11 -27.17 -45.21 4.37
CA ASP A 11 -25.95 -45.45 5.14
C ASP A 11 -26.09 -45.23 6.67
N HIS A 12 -27.28 -44.93 7.18
CA HIS A 12 -27.56 -44.92 8.62
C HIS A 12 -28.46 -46.10 9.03
N ASN A 13 -28.00 -47.32 8.74
CA ASN A 13 -28.39 -48.45 9.58
C ASN A 13 -27.63 -48.30 10.91
N ASP A 14 -28.24 -47.57 11.85
CA ASP A 14 -27.86 -47.66 13.25
C ASP A 14 -27.94 -49.14 13.64
N PHE A 15 -26.79 -49.81 13.70
CA PHE A 15 -26.67 -51.13 14.28
C PHE A 15 -27.10 -51.01 15.73
N THR A 16 -28.39 -51.22 15.99
CA THR A 16 -28.97 -51.30 17.32
C THR A 16 -28.34 -52.52 17.99
N ARG A 17 -27.24 -52.29 18.70
CA ARG A 17 -26.62 -53.30 19.57
C ARG A 17 -27.72 -53.86 20.46
N ARG A 18 -27.77 -55.19 20.56
CA ARG A 18 -28.66 -55.85 21.52
C ARG A 18 -28.45 -55.22 22.90
N PRO A 19 -29.52 -54.93 23.66
CA PRO A 19 -29.38 -54.40 25.00
C PRO A 19 -28.56 -55.39 25.83
N ASN A 20 -27.63 -54.85 26.61
CA ASN A 20 -26.79 -55.68 27.47
C ASN A 20 -27.68 -56.46 28.45
N PRO A 21 -27.35 -57.72 28.76
CA PRO A 21 -28.17 -58.55 29.65
C PRO A 21 -28.28 -57.93 31.04
N LYS A 22 -29.36 -58.25 31.76
CA LYS A 22 -29.62 -57.73 33.11
C LYS A 22 -28.48 -58.16 34.04
N GLY A 23 -27.74 -57.19 34.59
CA GLY A 23 -26.54 -57.42 35.42
C GLY A 23 -25.21 -57.26 34.68
N TRP A 24 -25.22 -56.92 33.39
CA TRP A 24 -23.99 -56.59 32.66
C TRP A 24 -23.41 -55.27 33.15
N THR A 25 -22.20 -55.32 33.68
CA THR A 25 -21.37 -54.15 33.96
C THR A 25 -20.32 -54.02 32.86
N PRO A 26 -20.06 -52.81 32.33
CA PRO A 26 -19.00 -52.61 31.35
C PRO A 26 -17.65 -53.08 31.92
N PRO A 27 -16.71 -53.53 31.07
CA PRO A 27 -15.39 -53.95 31.52
C PRO A 27 -14.72 -52.84 32.35
N LYS A 28 -14.11 -53.22 33.47
CA LYS A 28 -13.38 -52.34 34.40
C LYS A 28 -12.39 -51.49 33.60
N ALA A 29 -12.60 -50.19 33.53
CA ALA A 29 -11.66 -49.27 32.92
C ALA A 29 -11.28 -48.23 33.97
N PRO A 30 -9.98 -48.08 34.30
CA PRO A 30 -8.80 -48.74 33.74
C PRO A 30 -8.45 -50.06 34.46
N TYR A 31 -8.73 -51.21 33.85
CA TYR A 31 -8.24 -52.53 34.32
C TYR A 31 -6.72 -52.56 34.20
N ASN A 32 -6.02 -52.78 35.32
CA ASN A 32 -4.60 -53.06 35.32
C ASN A 32 -4.38 -54.57 35.13
N PRO A 33 -3.97 -55.04 33.95
CA PRO A 33 -3.77 -56.47 33.70
C PRO A 33 -2.59 -57.07 34.48
N TYR A 34 -1.78 -56.23 35.13
CA TYR A 34 -0.58 -56.64 35.88
C TYR A 34 -0.80 -56.74 37.39
N ASP A 35 -1.99 -56.39 37.90
CA ASP A 35 -2.33 -56.51 39.32
C ASP A 35 -3.49 -57.48 39.53
N PRO A 36 -3.22 -58.74 39.93
CA PRO A 36 -4.26 -59.74 40.13
C PRO A 36 -5.16 -59.47 41.35
N ASN A 37 -4.78 -58.54 42.24
CA ASN A 37 -5.53 -58.19 43.45
C ASN A 37 -6.23 -56.82 43.34
N ASP A 38 -6.45 -56.31 42.13
CA ASP A 38 -7.01 -54.98 41.92
C ASP A 38 -8.47 -54.86 42.44
N THR A 39 -8.63 -54.31 43.64
CA THR A 39 -9.92 -54.05 44.31
C THR A 39 -10.50 -52.67 43.97
N ARG A 40 -10.04 -52.01 42.89
CA ARG A 40 -10.54 -50.69 42.50
C ARG A 40 -12.06 -50.68 42.24
N PRO A 41 -12.74 -49.58 42.59
CA PRO A 41 -14.14 -49.40 42.24
C PRO A 41 -14.34 -49.50 40.72
N PRO A 42 -15.50 -49.98 40.25
CA PRO A 42 -15.77 -50.20 38.82
C PRO A 42 -15.67 -48.91 38.00
N GLU A 43 -15.95 -47.78 38.64
CA GLU A 43 -15.82 -46.43 38.08
C GLU A 43 -14.44 -45.81 38.36
N GLY A 44 -13.39 -46.56 38.72
CA GLY A 44 -12.04 -46.03 38.99
C GLY A 44 -11.95 -45.03 40.16
N TYR A 45 -10.74 -44.54 40.48
CA TYR A 45 -10.62 -43.44 41.44
C TYR A 45 -10.92 -42.10 40.74
N PRO A 46 -11.62 -41.15 41.38
CA PRO A 46 -11.90 -39.83 40.80
C PRO A 46 -10.65 -39.07 40.30
N SER A 47 -9.48 -39.38 40.86
CA SER A 47 -8.17 -38.84 40.44
C SER A 47 -7.67 -39.38 39.10
N GLU A 48 -8.17 -40.52 38.64
CA GLU A 48 -7.82 -41.13 37.35
C GLU A 48 -8.70 -40.58 36.21
N PHE A 49 -9.83 -39.95 36.56
CA PHE A 49 -10.70 -39.27 35.59
C PHE A 49 -10.14 -37.91 35.28
N LYS A 50 -9.68 -37.76 34.04
CA LYS A 50 -9.26 -36.46 33.52
C LYS A 50 -10.47 -35.52 33.51
N LEU A 51 -10.28 -34.35 34.09
CA LEU A 51 -11.25 -33.27 34.03
C LEU A 51 -11.60 -32.98 32.56
N PRO A 52 -12.88 -32.84 32.21
CA PRO A 52 -13.28 -32.53 30.85
C PRO A 52 -12.61 -31.21 30.41
N GLY A 53 -11.72 -31.30 29.43
CA GLY A 53 -10.99 -30.15 28.87
C GLY A 53 -9.47 -30.18 29.02
N GLN A 54 -8.92 -31.04 29.88
CA GLN A 54 -7.47 -31.20 30.03
C GLN A 54 -6.96 -32.45 29.30
N GLU A 55 -6.44 -32.17 28.10
CA GLU A 55 -5.50 -32.99 27.32
C GLU A 55 -6.02 -34.15 26.46
N PRO A 56 -5.53 -34.26 25.21
CA PRO A 56 -5.77 -35.42 24.34
C PRO A 56 -5.14 -36.69 24.95
N SER A 57 -5.95 -37.73 25.21
CA SER A 57 -5.47 -39.02 25.69
C SER A 57 -4.91 -39.86 24.53
N GLY A 58 -3.60 -39.75 24.31
CA GLY A 58 -2.85 -40.64 23.42
C GLY A 58 -2.54 -40.04 22.04
N PHE A 59 -1.66 -40.73 21.33
CA PHE A 59 -1.07 -40.31 20.06
C PHE A 59 -2.10 -40.09 18.93
N SER A 60 -3.30 -40.67 19.04
CA SER A 60 -4.38 -40.59 18.05
C SER A 60 -5.38 -39.46 18.30
N SER A 61 -5.29 -38.74 19.41
CA SER A 61 -6.29 -37.71 19.75
C SER A 61 -5.86 -36.32 19.31
N LEU A 62 -6.74 -35.65 18.54
CA LEU A 62 -6.46 -34.30 18.03
C LEU A 62 -6.47 -33.30 19.21
N PRO A 63 -5.41 -32.47 19.37
CA PRO A 63 -5.37 -31.47 20.42
C PRO A 63 -6.43 -30.39 20.17
N LYS A 64 -7.14 -30.01 21.24
CA LYS A 64 -8.22 -29.01 21.18
C LYS A 64 -7.73 -27.58 21.37
N SER A 65 -6.52 -27.38 21.89
CA SER A 65 -5.96 -26.04 22.16
C SER A 65 -4.68 -25.77 21.35
N PRO A 66 -4.44 -24.51 20.94
CA PRO A 66 -3.28 -24.15 20.11
C PRO A 66 -1.93 -24.34 20.84
N THR A 67 -1.90 -24.15 22.17
CA THR A 67 -0.68 -24.33 23.00
C THR A 67 -0.22 -25.78 23.07
N GLN A 68 -1.12 -26.75 22.84
CA GLN A 68 -0.78 -28.17 22.79
C GLN A 68 -0.02 -28.53 21.51
N TYR A 69 -0.30 -27.88 20.38
CA TYR A 69 0.45 -28.09 19.14
C TYR A 69 1.92 -27.68 19.29
N GLN A 70 2.20 -26.63 20.05
CA GLN A 70 3.59 -26.22 20.35
C GLN A 70 4.33 -27.29 21.14
N LYS A 71 3.73 -27.83 22.20
CA LYS A 71 4.32 -28.92 22.99
C LYS A 71 4.53 -30.18 22.15
N VAL A 72 3.58 -30.55 21.29
CA VAL A 72 3.72 -31.69 20.39
C VAL A 72 4.89 -31.47 19.43
N ASN A 73 4.98 -30.31 18.79
CA ASN A 73 6.09 -30.00 17.89
C ASN A 73 7.44 -30.05 18.60
N GLU A 74 7.56 -29.46 19.79
CA GLU A 74 8.78 -29.50 20.60
C GLU A 74 9.17 -30.94 20.99
N THR A 75 8.19 -31.77 21.38
CA THR A 75 8.45 -33.19 21.67
C THR A 75 8.85 -33.98 20.42
N MET A 76 8.26 -33.69 19.26
CA MET A 76 8.62 -34.35 17.99
C MET A 76 10.02 -33.95 17.51
N GLU A 77 10.40 -32.68 17.66
CA GLU A 77 11.76 -32.18 17.41
C GLU A 77 12.78 -32.87 18.32
N ARG A 78 12.46 -32.99 19.62
CA ARG A 78 13.32 -33.68 20.59
C ARG A 78 13.47 -35.18 20.31
N LEU A 79 12.46 -35.82 19.73
CA LEU A 79 12.46 -37.24 19.38
C LEU A 79 13.19 -37.55 18.05
N ASN A 80 13.80 -36.56 17.38
CA ASN A 80 14.32 -36.69 16.01
C ASN A 80 13.29 -37.32 15.05
N TYR A 81 11.99 -37.16 15.33
CA TYR A 81 10.94 -37.71 14.50
C TYR A 81 10.82 -36.84 13.25
N THR A 82 11.32 -37.34 12.12
CA THR A 82 10.95 -36.72 10.85
C THR A 82 9.58 -37.25 10.47
N ALA A 83 8.60 -36.37 10.29
CA ALA A 83 7.21 -36.73 9.95
C ALA A 83 7.06 -37.35 8.54
N ARG A 84 8.14 -37.86 7.96
CA ARG A 84 8.20 -38.39 6.61
C ARG A 84 8.18 -39.92 6.70
N PRO A 85 7.34 -40.61 5.93
CA PRO A 85 7.45 -42.05 5.83
C PRO A 85 8.83 -42.43 5.24
N GLN A 86 9.35 -43.60 5.63
CA GLN A 86 10.54 -44.17 5.02
C GLN A 86 10.30 -44.37 3.52
N SER A 87 11.34 -44.21 2.70
CA SER A 87 11.21 -44.37 1.26
C SER A 87 11.25 -45.86 0.90
N ASP A 88 10.26 -46.32 0.12
CA ASP A 88 10.22 -47.70 -0.35
C ASP A 88 11.31 -47.99 -1.40
N LEU A 89 11.80 -46.93 -2.07
CA LEU A 89 12.77 -47.00 -3.17
C LEU A 89 14.23 -46.97 -2.71
N TYR A 90 14.53 -46.22 -1.64
CA TYR A 90 15.88 -46.07 -1.09
C TYR A 90 15.89 -46.41 0.41
N PRO A 91 16.43 -47.57 0.81
CA PRO A 91 16.46 -47.96 2.21
C PRO A 91 17.30 -46.97 3.03
N GLY A 92 16.81 -46.61 4.21
CA GLY A 92 17.47 -45.66 5.11
C GLY A 92 17.29 -44.18 4.74
N GLN A 93 16.54 -43.86 3.68
CA GLN A 93 16.18 -42.48 3.33
C GLN A 93 14.69 -42.23 3.52
N TYR A 94 14.33 -41.02 3.95
CA TYR A 94 12.94 -40.59 4.05
C TYR A 94 12.36 -40.21 2.68
N LYS A 95 11.07 -40.49 2.47
CA LYS A 95 10.36 -40.14 1.23
C LYS A 95 10.32 -38.62 1.06
N ILE A 96 10.73 -38.15 -0.12
CA ILE A 96 10.59 -36.74 -0.51
C ILE A 96 9.12 -36.53 -0.93
N LEU A 97 8.31 -35.99 -0.02
CA LEU A 97 6.94 -35.62 -0.35
C LEU A 97 6.95 -34.36 -1.22
N ARG A 98 6.34 -34.43 -2.40
CA ARG A 98 6.09 -33.24 -3.21
C ARG A 98 5.04 -32.39 -2.49
N ARG A 99 5.32 -31.10 -2.30
CA ARG A 99 4.34 -30.15 -1.76
C ARG A 99 3.10 -30.15 -2.64
N VAL A 100 1.95 -30.43 -2.05
CA VAL A 100 0.66 -30.34 -2.73
C VAL A 100 0.16 -28.91 -2.53
N ASP A 101 0.16 -28.10 -3.59
CA ASP A 101 -0.46 -26.77 -3.55
C ASP A 101 -1.98 -26.93 -3.54
N THR A 102 -2.56 -26.95 -2.34
CA THR A 102 -4.00 -27.03 -2.13
C THR A 102 -4.74 -25.83 -2.72
N ASN A 103 -4.09 -24.65 -2.74
CA ASN A 103 -4.67 -23.40 -3.21
C ASN A 103 -4.31 -23.04 -4.65
N LYS A 104 -3.73 -23.97 -5.43
CA LYS A 104 -3.27 -23.69 -6.80
C LYS A 104 -4.34 -23.05 -7.70
N ARG A 105 -5.61 -23.45 -7.55
CA ARG A 105 -6.74 -22.88 -8.32
C ARG A 105 -7.07 -21.46 -7.89
N LEU A 106 -6.95 -21.15 -6.61
CA LEU A 106 -7.17 -19.82 -6.05
C LEU A 106 -6.05 -18.86 -6.49
N ASP A 107 -4.80 -19.30 -6.43
CA ASP A 107 -3.66 -18.49 -6.87
C ASP A 107 -3.72 -18.20 -8.37
N LEU A 108 -4.12 -19.20 -9.16
CA LEU A 108 -4.38 -19.04 -10.58
C LEU A 108 -5.52 -18.05 -10.84
N GLY A 109 -6.62 -18.18 -10.10
CA GLY A 109 -7.77 -17.26 -10.17
C GLY A 109 -7.39 -15.83 -9.81
N ASN A 110 -6.65 -15.63 -8.72
CA ASN A 110 -6.14 -14.33 -8.29
C ASN A 110 -5.22 -13.70 -9.33
N ARG A 111 -4.35 -14.50 -9.96
CA ARG A 111 -3.49 -14.01 -11.05
C ARG A 111 -4.32 -13.50 -12.22
N TYR A 112 -5.30 -14.29 -12.69
CA TYR A 112 -6.14 -13.87 -13.81
C TYR A 112 -7.03 -12.68 -13.46
N PHE A 113 -7.64 -12.68 -12.28
CA PHE A 113 -8.46 -11.58 -11.79
C PHE A 113 -7.64 -10.29 -11.66
N GLY A 114 -6.44 -10.37 -11.06
CA GLY A 114 -5.52 -9.24 -10.98
C GLY A 114 -5.15 -8.69 -12.35
N THR A 115 -4.81 -9.56 -13.31
CA THR A 115 -4.53 -9.11 -14.69
C THR A 115 -5.75 -8.50 -15.37
N PHE A 116 -6.96 -9.02 -15.12
CA PHE A 116 -8.19 -8.48 -15.68
C PHE A 116 -8.52 -7.09 -15.12
N ILE A 117 -8.39 -6.89 -13.81
CA ILE A 117 -8.63 -5.59 -13.18
C ILE A 117 -7.62 -4.56 -13.65
N ILE A 118 -6.32 -4.89 -13.66
CA ILE A 118 -5.28 -3.99 -14.14
C ILE A 118 -5.52 -3.63 -15.61
N GLY A 119 -5.82 -4.62 -16.45
CA GLY A 119 -6.15 -4.40 -17.86
C GLY A 119 -7.39 -3.53 -18.03
N GLY A 120 -8.44 -3.75 -17.24
CA GLY A 120 -9.66 -2.96 -17.25
C GLY A 120 -9.43 -1.50 -16.86
N VAL A 121 -8.60 -1.25 -15.85
CA VAL A 121 -8.22 0.11 -15.43
C VAL A 121 -7.44 0.83 -16.53
N ILE A 122 -6.50 0.15 -17.19
CA ILE A 122 -5.72 0.73 -18.30
C ILE A 122 -6.65 1.07 -19.48
N ILE A 123 -7.51 0.14 -19.89
CA ILE A 123 -8.48 0.36 -20.97
C ILE A 123 -9.41 1.52 -20.61
N TYR A 124 -9.90 1.56 -19.37
CA TYR A 124 -10.73 2.66 -18.90
C TYR A 124 -9.98 4.01 -18.96
N GLY A 125 -8.76 4.08 -18.45
CA GLY A 125 -7.94 5.29 -18.49
C GLY A 125 -7.63 5.79 -19.90
N VAL A 126 -7.36 4.86 -20.83
CA VAL A 126 -7.08 5.15 -22.25
C VAL A 126 -8.32 5.70 -22.96
N PHE A 127 -9.50 5.10 -22.78
CA PHE A 127 -10.70 5.46 -23.55
C PHE A 127 -11.64 6.46 -22.86
N PHE A 128 -11.62 6.57 -21.53
CA PHE A 128 -12.60 7.33 -20.75
C PHE A 128 -12.00 8.48 -19.92
N HIS A 129 -10.74 8.88 -20.17
CA HIS A 129 -10.07 10.03 -19.50
C HIS A 129 -10.90 11.33 -19.52
N ARG A 130 -11.70 11.54 -20.56
CA ARG A 130 -12.43 12.79 -20.81
C ARG A 130 -13.64 13.03 -19.89
N TRP A 131 -13.96 12.13 -18.96
CA TRP A 131 -15.06 12.29 -17.99
C TRP A 131 -14.84 13.43 -16.96
N ASN A 132 -13.68 14.09 -16.94
CA ASN A 132 -13.37 15.20 -16.02
C ASN A 132 -13.01 16.51 -16.76
N ASP A 133 -13.74 16.87 -17.82
CA ASP A 133 -13.55 18.11 -18.59
C ASP A 133 -12.11 18.37 -19.10
N GLY A 134 -11.32 17.30 -19.26
CA GLY A 134 -9.92 17.35 -19.68
C GLY A 134 -8.94 17.79 -18.58
N ARG A 135 -9.34 17.80 -17.30
CA ARG A 135 -8.42 18.05 -16.17
C ARG A 135 -7.59 16.81 -15.86
N GLU A 136 -6.36 17.02 -15.40
CA GLU A 136 -5.46 15.96 -14.93
C GLU A 136 -6.13 15.09 -13.86
N ASN A 137 -5.83 13.79 -13.88
CA ASN A 137 -6.35 12.78 -12.95
C ASN A 137 -5.31 11.67 -12.80
N VAL A 138 -5.51 10.75 -11.86
CA VAL A 138 -4.61 9.57 -11.68
C VAL A 138 -4.49 8.71 -12.95
N PHE A 139 -5.45 8.82 -13.87
CA PHE A 139 -5.44 8.09 -15.14
C PHE A 139 -4.88 8.88 -16.34
N SER A 140 -4.48 10.15 -16.17
CA SER A 140 -3.96 10.99 -17.27
C SER A 140 -2.68 10.45 -17.88
N ASP A 141 -1.84 9.79 -17.08
CA ASP A 141 -0.58 9.19 -17.54
C ASP A 141 -0.79 8.10 -18.59
N PHE A 142 -1.78 7.23 -18.42
CA PHE A 142 -2.06 6.15 -19.37
C PHE A 142 -2.55 6.69 -20.73
N TYR A 143 -3.40 7.72 -20.68
CA TYR A 143 -3.86 8.41 -21.88
C TYR A 143 -2.71 9.10 -22.61
N ARG A 144 -1.80 9.78 -21.92
CA ARG A 144 -0.62 10.40 -22.54
C ARG A 144 0.34 9.38 -23.15
N ILE A 145 0.52 8.23 -22.52
CA ILE A 145 1.33 7.14 -23.09
C ILE A 145 0.71 6.68 -24.42
N GLN A 146 -0.62 6.53 -24.47
CA GLN A 146 -1.32 6.24 -25.72
C GLN A 146 -1.11 7.36 -26.76
N LEU A 147 -1.24 8.63 -26.37
CA LEU A 147 -1.04 9.76 -27.29
C LEU A 147 0.40 9.81 -27.84
N LYS A 148 1.42 9.60 -26.99
CA LYS A 148 2.83 9.47 -27.44
C LYS A 148 3.02 8.31 -28.42
N LEU A 149 2.35 7.18 -28.15
CA LEU A 149 2.40 6.03 -29.05
C LEU A 149 1.70 6.34 -30.38
N LYS A 150 0.56 7.03 -30.33
CA LYS A 150 -0.21 7.47 -31.50
C LYS A 150 0.59 8.47 -32.34
N GLU A 151 1.23 9.45 -31.72
CA GLU A 151 2.12 10.41 -32.39
C GLU A 151 3.26 9.69 -33.11
N LYS A 152 3.90 8.72 -32.43
CA LYS A 152 5.01 7.94 -32.99
C LYS A 152 4.60 6.99 -34.11
N LEU A 153 3.40 6.39 -34.03
CA LEU A 153 2.93 5.38 -34.99
C LEU A 153 2.16 5.98 -36.17
N MET A 154 1.31 6.99 -35.92
CA MET A 154 0.45 7.62 -36.92
C MET A 154 1.03 8.93 -37.48
N GLY A 155 2.13 9.43 -36.92
CA GLY A 155 2.85 10.60 -37.45
C GLY A 155 2.15 11.95 -37.20
N GLY A 156 1.07 11.97 -36.41
CA GLY A 156 0.34 13.19 -36.07
C GLY A 156 -0.74 12.95 -35.03
N LEU A 157 -1.06 14.01 -34.28
CA LEU A 157 -2.12 14.09 -33.29
C LEU A 157 -3.17 15.10 -33.76
N ASN A 158 -4.42 14.93 -33.35
CA ASN A 158 -5.43 15.98 -33.53
C ASN A 158 -5.06 17.20 -32.66
N GLU A 159 -5.49 18.42 -33.02
CA GLU A 159 -5.15 19.64 -32.29
C GLU A 159 -5.52 19.55 -30.80
N GLN A 160 -6.68 18.95 -30.49
CA GLN A 160 -7.11 18.69 -29.12
C GLN A 160 -6.21 17.68 -28.39
N GLU A 161 -5.80 16.60 -29.07
CA GLU A 161 -4.94 15.58 -28.47
C GLU A 161 -3.50 16.08 -28.29
N TYR A 162 -3.06 16.98 -29.18
CA TYR A 162 -1.79 17.67 -29.07
C TYR A 162 -1.77 18.58 -27.85
N ASP A 163 -2.85 19.35 -27.65
CA ASP A 163 -3.00 20.20 -26.47
C ASP A 163 -3.05 19.36 -25.18
N ASP A 164 -3.78 18.25 -25.18
CA ASP A 164 -3.83 17.33 -24.03
C ASP A 164 -2.47 16.69 -23.71
N LEU A 165 -1.61 16.47 -24.71
CA LEU A 165 -0.29 15.88 -24.50
C LEU A 165 0.73 16.90 -23.97
N TYR A 166 0.77 18.10 -24.55
CA TYR A 166 1.80 19.10 -24.32
C TYR A 166 1.39 20.22 -23.35
N HIS A 167 0.10 20.54 -23.24
CA HIS A 167 -0.47 21.57 -22.35
C HIS A 167 -1.60 20.99 -21.48
N PRO A 168 -1.30 20.05 -20.58
CA PRO A 168 -2.31 19.47 -19.73
C PRO A 168 -2.95 20.52 -18.82
N ARG A 169 -4.27 20.44 -18.66
CA ARG A 169 -4.99 21.30 -17.71
C ARG A 169 -4.75 20.79 -16.29
N ASP A 170 -4.18 21.65 -15.45
CA ASP A 170 -3.88 21.32 -14.06
C ASP A 170 -5.11 20.73 -13.35
N SER A 171 -4.89 19.61 -12.66
CA SER A 171 -5.87 19.11 -11.70
C SER A 171 -5.97 20.13 -10.59
N GLY A 172 -7.16 20.73 -10.40
CA GLY A 172 -7.39 21.63 -9.28
C GLY A 172 -6.92 21.01 -7.96
N ILE A 173 -6.36 21.85 -7.08
CA ILE A 173 -5.88 21.58 -5.71
C ILE A 173 -5.46 20.11 -5.48
N ILE A 174 -4.27 19.76 -5.95
CA ILE A 174 -3.59 18.58 -5.43
C ILE A 174 -3.04 18.94 -4.05
N VAL A 175 -3.57 18.32 -2.99
CA VAL A 175 -2.96 18.35 -1.66
C VAL A 175 -1.62 17.64 -1.76
N ARG A 176 -0.56 18.39 -2.08
CA ARG A 176 0.81 17.90 -1.96
C ARG A 176 1.07 17.69 -0.48
N ASN A 177 1.35 16.44 -0.12
CA ASN A 177 1.78 16.09 1.22
C ASN A 177 3.14 16.79 1.44
N VAL A 178 3.13 17.93 2.13
CA VAL A 178 4.35 18.65 2.48
C VAL A 178 5.14 17.76 3.44
N ARG A 179 6.41 17.51 3.13
CA ARG A 179 7.28 16.77 4.04
C ARG A 179 7.51 17.63 5.28
N ASP A 180 7.40 17.04 6.47
CA ASP A 180 7.61 17.68 7.79
C ASP A 180 8.96 18.42 7.92
N ALA A 181 9.90 18.21 7.00
CA ALA A 181 11.20 18.88 6.95
C ALA A 181 11.14 20.34 6.45
N GLN A 182 10.01 20.81 5.92
CA GLN A 182 9.86 22.22 5.53
C GLN A 182 9.41 23.04 6.74
N TYR A 183 10.41 23.51 7.49
CA TYR A 183 10.27 24.40 8.64
C TYR A 183 9.38 25.60 8.30
N ILE A 184 8.20 25.67 8.92
CA ILE A 184 7.34 26.86 8.90
C ILE A 184 7.85 27.79 10.01
N PRO A 185 8.23 29.04 9.70
CA PRO A 185 8.68 30.00 10.70
C PRO A 185 7.68 30.15 11.85
N GLU A 186 8.18 30.18 13.09
CA GLU A 186 7.39 30.27 14.34
C GLU A 186 6.42 31.47 14.31
N ASP A 187 6.77 32.55 13.61
CA ASP A 187 5.99 33.78 13.52
C ASP A 187 4.62 33.60 12.82
N ILE A 188 4.46 32.53 12.03
CA ILE A 188 3.23 32.22 11.27
C ILE A 188 2.38 31.16 11.99
N ARG A 189 2.93 30.48 13.02
CA ARG A 189 2.22 29.43 13.77
C ARG A 189 1.25 30.03 14.80
N LYS A 190 -0.04 30.03 14.47
CA LYS A 190 -1.11 30.53 15.37
C LYS A 190 -1.46 29.57 16.52
N THR A 191 -0.97 28.32 16.51
CA THR A 191 -1.29 27.31 17.55
C THR A 191 -0.02 26.64 18.06
N SER A 192 0.22 26.68 19.38
CA SER A 192 1.27 25.90 20.01
C SER A 192 0.88 24.42 20.02
N GLU A 193 1.52 23.59 19.21
CA GLU A 193 1.25 22.16 19.15
C GLU A 193 1.80 21.46 20.40
N THR A 194 0.93 20.94 21.26
CA THR A 194 1.32 19.90 22.24
C THR A 194 1.68 18.61 21.50
N ASN A 195 2.72 17.90 21.97
CA ASN A 195 3.33 16.66 21.41
C ASN A 195 2.38 15.49 21.05
N TYR A 196 1.06 15.62 21.28
CA TYR A 196 0.07 14.55 21.11
C TYR A 196 -1.06 14.86 20.12
N ASN A 197 -1.12 16.05 19.52
CA ASN A 197 -2.14 16.39 18.52
C ASN A 197 -1.51 16.79 17.19
N LEU A 198 -0.92 15.82 16.48
CA LEU A 198 -0.68 15.95 15.03
C LEU A 198 -2.01 15.71 14.29
N ASN A 199 -2.88 16.70 14.31
CA ASN A 199 -4.05 16.69 13.44
C ASN A 199 -3.61 17.05 12.03
N ARG A 200 -3.94 16.17 11.06
CA ARG A 200 -3.75 16.46 9.64
C ARG A 200 -4.38 17.83 9.32
N PRO A 201 -3.73 18.68 8.51
CA PRO A 201 -4.29 19.98 8.15
C PRO A 201 -5.66 19.78 7.50
N SER A 202 -6.67 20.43 8.07
CA SER A 202 -8.04 20.44 7.55
C SER A 202 -8.15 21.41 6.38
N GLU A 203 -9.15 21.23 5.51
CA GLU A 203 -9.44 22.13 4.39
C GLU A 203 -9.54 23.61 4.82
N ARG A 204 -10.10 23.84 6.02
CA ARG A 204 -10.19 25.18 6.61
C ARG A 204 -8.83 25.83 6.88
N HIS A 205 -7.84 25.05 7.32
CA HIS A 205 -6.48 25.55 7.56
C HIS A 205 -5.78 25.91 6.24
N VAL A 206 -6.06 25.16 5.17
CA VAL A 206 -5.52 25.44 3.84
C VAL A 206 -6.10 26.73 3.27
N LEU A 207 -7.41 26.94 3.40
CA LEU A 207 -8.07 28.18 2.98
C LEU A 207 -7.56 29.39 3.75
N GLU A 208 -7.31 29.25 5.06
CA GLU A 208 -6.73 30.32 5.85
C GLU A 208 -5.28 30.62 5.44
N ALA A 209 -4.46 29.59 5.18
CA ALA A 209 -3.09 29.76 4.70
C ALA A 209 -3.05 30.48 3.35
N GLN A 210 -3.95 30.14 2.42
CA GLN A 210 -4.06 30.79 1.12
C GLN A 210 -4.47 32.27 1.27
N ARG A 211 -5.41 32.57 2.16
CA ARG A 211 -5.82 33.95 2.45
C ARG A 211 -4.64 34.76 2.99
N ILE A 212 -3.85 34.20 3.90
CA ILE A 212 -2.66 34.85 4.46
C ILE A 212 -1.61 35.09 3.37
N GLN A 213 -1.38 34.11 2.50
CA GLN A 213 -0.45 34.25 1.39
C GLN A 213 -0.87 35.38 0.45
N GLN A 214 -2.15 35.43 0.06
CA GLN A 214 -2.69 36.50 -0.77
C GLN A 214 -2.54 37.88 -0.11
N GLU A 215 -2.81 37.98 1.19
CA GLU A 215 -2.64 39.22 1.95
C GLU A 215 -1.18 39.69 1.98
N GLN A 216 -0.22 38.75 2.09
CA GLN A 216 1.21 39.05 2.03
C GLN A 216 1.64 39.51 0.63
N GLU A 217 1.18 38.84 -0.42
CA GLU A 217 1.45 39.21 -1.81
C GLU A 217 0.87 40.59 -2.14
N GLU A 218 -0.36 40.88 -1.71
CA GLU A 218 -0.96 42.21 -1.86
C GLU A 218 -0.19 43.28 -1.08
N LYS A 219 0.26 42.97 0.13
CA LYS A 219 1.07 43.90 0.93
C LYS A 219 2.39 44.20 0.24
N MET A 220 3.08 43.18 -0.25
CA MET A 220 4.33 43.35 -1.00
C MET A 220 4.13 44.19 -2.27
N LEU A 221 3.06 43.93 -3.02
CA LEU A 221 2.71 44.72 -4.21
C LEU A 221 2.45 46.20 -3.86
N LYS A 222 1.71 46.46 -2.76
CA LYS A 222 1.46 47.82 -2.27
C LYS A 222 2.76 48.52 -1.85
N GLU A 223 3.67 47.83 -1.19
CA GLU A 223 4.99 48.36 -0.80
C GLU A 223 5.81 48.70 -2.05
N LEU A 224 5.87 47.82 -3.05
CA LEU A 224 6.56 48.10 -4.31
C LEU A 224 5.98 49.30 -5.05
N ASP A 225 4.66 49.43 -5.09
CA ASP A 225 4.00 50.59 -5.69
C ASP A 225 4.28 51.88 -4.91
N TYR A 226 4.32 51.80 -3.58
CA TYR A 226 4.71 52.94 -2.73
C TYR A 226 6.15 53.37 -3.03
N HIS A 227 7.09 52.43 -3.08
CA HIS A 227 8.49 52.71 -3.41
C HIS A 227 8.66 53.30 -4.82
N LYS A 228 7.93 52.80 -5.81
CA LYS A 228 7.93 53.36 -7.17
C LYS A 228 7.43 54.79 -7.20
N LYS A 229 6.31 55.07 -6.52
CA LYS A 229 5.75 56.44 -6.43
C LYS A 229 6.69 57.40 -5.71
N PHE A 230 7.31 56.94 -4.62
CA PHE A 230 8.30 57.72 -3.87
C PHE A 230 9.55 58.03 -4.71
N ALA A 231 10.09 57.05 -5.43
CA ALA A 231 11.22 57.28 -6.32
C ALA A 231 10.86 58.26 -7.44
N GLN A 232 9.66 58.16 -8.03
CA GLN A 232 9.18 59.12 -9.02
C GLN A 232 9.03 60.54 -8.46
N SER A 233 8.55 60.70 -7.21
CA SER A 233 8.44 62.03 -6.60
C SER A 233 9.81 62.64 -6.33
N VAL A 234 10.78 61.86 -5.83
CA VAL A 234 12.16 62.34 -5.60
C VAL A 234 12.82 62.77 -6.90
N LEU A 235 12.75 61.94 -7.96
CA LEU A 235 13.29 62.30 -9.28
C LEU A 235 12.65 63.57 -9.86
N LYS A 236 11.36 63.77 -9.61
CA LYS A 236 10.63 64.97 -10.03
C LYS A 236 11.07 66.21 -9.24
N GLU A 237 11.37 66.08 -7.96
CA GLU A 237 11.92 67.16 -7.12
C GLU A 237 13.36 67.54 -7.53
N GLU A 238 14.17 66.56 -7.93
CA GLU A 238 15.53 66.77 -8.44
C GLU A 238 15.55 67.31 -9.88
N GLY A 239 14.39 67.45 -10.54
CA GLY A 239 14.26 67.98 -11.89
C GLY A 239 14.77 67.05 -12.99
N ILE A 240 14.88 65.76 -12.71
CA ILE A 240 15.39 64.75 -13.65
C ILE A 240 14.22 64.14 -14.43
N ASP A 241 14.25 64.27 -15.75
CA ASP A 241 13.14 63.84 -16.61
C ASP A 241 13.15 62.31 -16.78
N ILE A 242 12.08 61.64 -16.33
CA ILE A 242 11.99 60.16 -16.20
C ILE A 242 12.21 59.44 -17.55
N LYS A 243 11.90 60.10 -18.67
CA LYS A 243 12.09 59.59 -20.02
C LYS A 243 13.56 59.45 -20.41
N GLU A 244 14.43 60.34 -19.92
CA GLU A 244 15.86 60.29 -20.24
C GLU A 244 16.56 59.13 -19.51
N LEU A 245 16.17 58.89 -18.24
CA LEU A 245 16.65 57.75 -17.44
C LEU A 245 16.25 56.39 -18.03
N GLN A 246 15.00 56.25 -18.51
CA GLN A 246 14.54 55.01 -19.15
C GLN A 246 15.28 54.75 -20.47
N ASN A 247 15.51 55.79 -21.27
CA ASN A 247 16.27 55.67 -22.52
C ASN A 247 17.73 55.28 -22.25
N GLN A 248 18.37 55.82 -21.21
CA GLN A 248 19.73 55.44 -20.83
C GLN A 248 19.82 53.99 -20.33
N GLN A 249 18.85 53.51 -19.53
CA GLN A 249 18.82 52.12 -19.09
C GLN A 249 18.61 51.14 -20.25
N GLN A 250 17.74 51.47 -21.22
CA GLN A 250 17.54 50.64 -22.41
C GLN A 250 18.80 50.56 -23.28
N GLN A 251 19.53 51.68 -23.43
CA GLN A 251 20.80 51.70 -24.14
C GLN A 251 21.88 50.87 -23.42
N GLN A 252 21.93 50.91 -22.08
CA GLN A 252 22.87 50.08 -21.31
C GLN A 252 22.53 48.59 -21.38
N GLN A 253 21.25 48.22 -21.38
CA GLN A 253 20.83 46.82 -21.54
C GLN A 253 21.14 46.29 -22.94
N GLN A 254 20.98 47.10 -23.98
CA GLN A 254 21.37 46.74 -25.35
C GLN A 254 22.89 46.53 -25.46
N GLN A 255 23.70 47.42 -24.87
CA GLN A 255 25.17 47.26 -24.83
C GLN A 255 25.61 46.02 -24.03
N GLN A 256 24.90 45.67 -22.96
CA GLN A 256 25.18 44.44 -22.19
C GLN A 256 24.81 43.17 -22.96
N GLN A 257 23.73 43.19 -23.75
CA GLN A 257 23.37 42.06 -24.62
C GLN A 257 24.33 41.88 -25.80
N GLU A 258 24.84 42.97 -26.37
CA GLU A 258 25.87 42.94 -27.42
C GLU A 258 27.23 42.45 -26.90
N THR A 259 27.62 42.83 -25.69
CA THR A 259 28.86 42.35 -25.06
C THR A 259 28.77 40.89 -24.58
N ALA A 260 27.59 40.45 -24.13
CA ALA A 260 27.34 39.04 -23.78
C ALA A 260 27.37 38.12 -25.01
N THR A 261 26.85 38.55 -26.16
CA THR A 261 26.89 37.77 -27.41
C THR A 261 28.30 37.72 -28.03
N ALA A 262 29.14 38.75 -27.84
CA ALA A 262 30.52 38.79 -28.33
C ALA A 262 31.51 37.90 -27.54
N THR A 263 31.19 37.49 -26.32
CA THR A 263 32.08 36.65 -25.48
C THR A 263 31.87 35.15 -25.66
N VAL A 264 30.74 34.72 -26.24
CA VAL A 264 30.40 33.30 -26.46
C VAL A 264 31.09 32.70 -27.70
N THR A 265 31.61 33.51 -28.62
CA THR A 265 32.17 33.06 -29.91
C THR A 265 33.70 32.97 -29.97
N LYS A 266 34.42 33.05 -28.84
CA LYS A 266 35.87 32.77 -28.81
C LYS A 266 36.14 31.30 -28.44
N PRO A 267 36.64 30.45 -29.37
CA PRO A 267 36.99 29.08 -29.03
C PRO A 267 38.22 29.08 -28.11
N ARG A 268 38.04 28.57 -26.88
CA ARG A 268 39.14 28.33 -25.93
C ARG A 268 40.09 27.28 -26.51
N LYS A 269 41.33 27.68 -26.82
CA LYS A 269 42.42 26.76 -27.16
C LYS A 269 42.73 25.87 -25.95
N LYS A 270 42.49 24.56 -26.08
CA LYS A 270 42.91 23.56 -25.10
C LYS A 270 44.43 23.39 -25.19
N TRP A 271 45.13 23.72 -24.11
CA TRP A 271 46.56 23.49 -23.97
C TRP A 271 46.76 22.06 -23.46
N PHE A 272 47.32 21.18 -24.29
CA PHE A 272 47.80 19.86 -23.87
C PHE A 272 49.25 20.01 -23.42
N GLY A 273 49.47 20.12 -22.11
CA GLY A 273 50.79 20.03 -21.50
C GLY A 273 51.05 18.57 -21.09
N ILE A 274 52.07 17.97 -21.69
CA ILE A 274 52.72 16.74 -21.22
C ILE A 274 53.63 17.15 -20.07
N PHE A 275 53.38 16.64 -18.86
CA PHE A 275 54.36 16.17 -17.86
C PHE A 275 53.60 15.38 -16.79
#